data_AF-A0A1S4EQC0-F1
#
_entry.id   AF-A0A1S4EQC0-F1
#
_cell.length_a   1.000
_cell.length_b   1.000
_cell.length_c   1.000
_cell.angle_alpha   90.00
_cell.angle_beta   90.00
_cell.angle_gamma   90.00
#
_symmetry.space_group_name_H-M   'P 1'
#
loop_
_entity.id
_entity.type
_entity.pdbx_description
1 polymer ?
#
loop_
_entity_poly.entity_id
_entity_poly.type
_entity_poly.pdbx_seq_one_letter_code
_entity_poly.pdbx_strand_id
1 'polypeptide(L)'
;MALTIDSSPPLGGAQQNKDMLSDGIQNAKKFLSALFKTVQSLLDMKQVNSSGPFLYVFVQEGTLDCKYYSKPHALSLLAMFILKAFVASSAGSRTRNHSKPLIASAPLDPLAETCIMIGIPPVTEIIPR
;
A
#
# COMPACT_ATOMS: atom_id res chain seq x y z
N MET A 1 11.43 57.21 -17.78
CA MET A 1 11.48 55.87 -18.41
C MET A 1 11.27 54.85 -17.30
N ALA A 2 10.30 53.97 -17.51
CA ALA A 2 9.65 53.14 -16.50
C ALA A 2 10.53 52.03 -15.91
N LEU A 3 10.22 51.59 -14.69
CA LEU A 3 9.50 50.31 -14.42
C LEU A 3 9.48 50.04 -12.91
N THR A 4 8.33 50.27 -12.29
CA THR A 4 7.93 49.74 -10.99
C THR A 4 7.74 48.23 -11.09
N ILE A 5 8.54 47.47 -10.35
CA ILE A 5 8.32 46.04 -10.08
C ILE A 5 7.39 45.98 -8.86
N ASP A 6 6.09 45.91 -9.13
CA ASP A 6 5.09 45.50 -8.16
C ASP A 6 5.24 43.98 -7.95
N SER A 7 6.02 43.61 -6.94
CA SER A 7 6.11 42.23 -6.44
C SER A 7 5.24 42.08 -5.19
N SER A 8 3.95 42.39 -5.31
CA SER A 8 2.95 42.01 -4.32
C SER A 8 2.66 40.51 -4.45
N PRO A 9 2.67 39.72 -3.35
CA PRO A 9 2.30 38.32 -3.40
C PRO A 9 0.81 38.19 -3.74
N PRO A 10 0.41 37.28 -4.66
CA PRO A 10 -1.00 37.11 -4.96
C PRO A 10 -1.73 36.58 -3.71
N LEU A 11 -2.75 37.32 -3.28
CA LEU A 11 -3.65 37.06 -2.15
C LEU A 11 -4.56 35.82 -2.37
N GLY A 12 -3.99 34.66 -2.69
CA GLY A 12 -4.72 33.44 -3.11
C GLY A 12 -4.61 32.21 -2.21
N GLY A 13 -3.98 32.31 -1.04
CA GLY A 13 -3.55 31.14 -0.25
C GLY A 13 -4.67 30.23 0.30
N ALA A 14 -5.87 30.75 0.54
CA ALA A 14 -6.95 29.95 1.15
C ALA A 14 -7.67 29.01 0.16
N GLN A 15 -7.74 29.38 -1.13
CA GLN A 15 -8.44 28.59 -2.15
C GLN A 15 -7.51 27.54 -2.76
N GLN A 16 -6.25 27.89 -3.03
CA GLN A 16 -5.24 26.94 -3.53
C GLN A 16 -5.04 25.75 -2.58
N ASN A 17 -5.07 25.99 -1.26
CA ASN A 17 -4.97 24.92 -0.27
C ASN A 17 -6.19 23.97 -0.28
N LYS A 18 -7.37 24.47 -0.65
CA LYS A 18 -8.58 23.64 -0.81
C LYS A 18 -8.53 22.78 -2.06
N ASP A 19 -8.02 23.34 -3.16
CA ASP A 19 -7.88 22.62 -4.44
C ASP A 19 -6.86 21.49 -4.31
N MET A 20 -5.69 21.76 -3.70
CA MET A 20 -4.68 20.73 -3.40
C MET A 20 -5.22 19.61 -2.50
N LEU A 21 -6.03 19.95 -1.49
CA LEU A 21 -6.66 18.96 -0.62
C LEU A 21 -7.67 18.10 -1.39
N SER A 22 -8.51 18.71 -2.22
CA SER A 22 -9.48 18.01 -3.07
C SER A 22 -8.78 17.03 -4.02
N ASP A 23 -7.70 17.46 -4.66
CA ASP A 23 -6.87 16.63 -5.53
C ASP A 23 -6.22 15.48 -4.75
N GLY A 24 -5.71 15.76 -3.55
CA GLY A 24 -5.17 14.76 -2.64
C GLY A 24 -6.19 13.68 -2.29
N ILE A 25 -7.43 14.06 -1.98
CA ILE A 25 -8.53 13.13 -1.71
C ILE A 25 -8.83 12.27 -2.95
N GLN A 26 -8.88 12.90 -4.14
CA GLN A 26 -9.15 12.17 -5.38
C GLN A 26 -8.04 11.17 -5.71
N ASN A 27 -6.78 11.53 -5.48
CA ASN A 27 -5.64 10.65 -5.65
C ASN A 27 -5.65 9.50 -4.63
N ALA A 28 -6.01 9.77 -3.38
CA ALA A 28 -6.16 8.74 -2.35
C ALA A 28 -7.25 7.71 -2.73
N LYS A 29 -8.40 8.16 -3.27
CA LYS A 29 -9.46 7.26 -3.76
C LYS A 29 -8.97 6.35 -4.89
N LYS A 30 -8.24 6.91 -5.86
CA LYS A 30 -7.65 6.14 -6.97
C LYS A 30 -6.66 5.10 -6.45
N PHE A 31 -5.75 5.52 -5.57
CA PHE A 31 -4.77 4.64 -4.96
C PHE A 31 -5.42 3.50 -4.15
N LEU A 32 -6.39 3.82 -3.28
CA LEU A 32 -7.11 2.79 -2.51
C LEU A 32 -7.87 1.83 -3.42
N SER A 33 -8.46 2.31 -4.51
CA SER A 33 -9.14 1.47 -5.49
C SER A 33 -8.18 0.51 -6.20
N ALA A 34 -7.00 0.99 -6.60
CA ALA A 34 -5.92 0.17 -7.16
C ALA A 34 -5.42 -0.87 -6.14
N LEU A 35 -5.17 -0.43 -4.91
CA LEU A 35 -4.74 -1.29 -3.80
C LEU A 35 -5.71 -2.44 -3.56
N PHE A 36 -7.00 -2.18 -3.48
CA PHE A 36 -8.01 -3.22 -3.28
C PHE A 36 -8.04 -4.23 -4.43
N LYS A 37 -7.92 -3.78 -5.68
CA LYS A 37 -7.83 -4.68 -6.84
C LYS A 37 -6.59 -5.57 -6.77
N THR A 38 -5.44 -5.01 -6.37
CA THR A 38 -4.21 -5.79 -6.17
C THR A 38 -4.38 -6.83 -5.06
N VAL A 39 -4.99 -6.46 -3.91
CA VAL A 39 -5.28 -7.40 -2.82
C VAL A 39 -6.15 -8.56 -3.31
N GLN A 40 -7.26 -8.25 -3.99
CA GLN A 40 -8.15 -9.27 -4.55
C GLN A 40 -7.41 -10.20 -5.51
N SER A 41 -6.68 -9.62 -6.48
CA SER A 41 -5.91 -10.39 -7.46
C SER A 41 -4.91 -11.34 -6.79
N LEU A 42 -4.16 -10.88 -5.78
CA LEU A 42 -3.17 -11.70 -5.09
C LEU A 42 -3.82 -12.84 -4.30
N LEU A 43 -4.99 -12.62 -3.71
CA LEU A 43 -5.73 -13.66 -2.98
C LEU A 43 -6.37 -14.68 -3.93
N ASP A 44 -7.02 -14.21 -5.00
CA ASP A 44 -7.67 -15.06 -6.00
C ASP A 44 -6.64 -15.96 -6.70
N MET A 45 -5.46 -15.41 -6.99
CA MET A 45 -4.33 -16.15 -7.56
C MET A 45 -3.52 -16.96 -6.53
N LYS A 46 -3.95 -17.01 -5.26
CA LYS A 46 -3.30 -17.74 -4.15
C LYS A 46 -1.80 -17.42 -4.00
N GLN A 47 -1.41 -16.16 -4.21
CA GLN A 47 -0.02 -15.69 -4.17
C GLN A 47 0.51 -15.46 -2.75
N VAL A 48 -0.36 -15.56 -1.73
CA VAL A 48 0.05 -15.52 -0.32
C VAL A 48 0.47 -16.91 0.11
N ASN A 49 1.77 -17.09 0.33
CA ASN A 49 2.37 -18.37 0.65
C ASN A 49 2.57 -18.54 2.15
N SER A 50 2.42 -19.77 2.65
CA SER A 50 2.58 -20.13 4.07
C SER A 50 3.65 -21.21 4.26
N SER A 51 4.87 -20.98 3.76
CA SER A 51 6.00 -21.89 4.00
C SER A 51 6.83 -21.39 5.18
N GLY A 52 6.72 -22.04 6.33
CA GLY A 52 7.52 -21.74 7.53
C GLY A 52 6.82 -20.86 8.58
N PRO A 53 7.58 -20.10 9.39
CA PRO A 53 7.08 -19.37 10.56
C PRO A 53 6.32 -18.07 10.21
N PHE A 54 6.34 -17.65 8.95
CA PHE A 54 5.69 -16.44 8.46
C PHE A 54 4.95 -16.71 7.14
N LEU A 55 4.07 -15.77 6.78
CA LEU A 55 3.48 -15.67 5.45
C LEU A 55 4.38 -14.79 4.57
N TYR A 56 4.37 -15.02 3.27
CA TYR A 56 5.05 -14.11 2.34
C TYR A 56 4.31 -13.91 1.02
N VAL A 57 4.54 -12.74 0.41
CA VAL A 57 3.99 -12.36 -0.90
C VAL A 57 4.98 -11.48 -1.67
N PHE A 58 5.03 -11.67 -2.99
CA PHE A 58 5.85 -10.87 -3.90
C PHE A 58 4.94 -10.14 -4.89
N VAL A 59 5.01 -8.81 -4.91
CA VAL A 59 4.45 -8.02 -6.01
C VAL A 59 5.39 -8.16 -7.20
N GLN A 60 4.89 -8.60 -8.34
CA GLN A 60 5.71 -8.79 -9.54
C GLN A 60 5.73 -7.53 -10.41
N GLU A 61 6.76 -7.34 -11.22
CA GLU A 61 6.93 -6.16 -12.09
C GLU A 61 5.79 -5.98 -13.10
N GLY A 62 5.10 -7.06 -13.49
CA GLY A 62 3.91 -7.02 -14.34
C GLY A 62 2.58 -6.81 -13.60
N THR A 63 2.58 -6.67 -12.28
CA THR A 63 1.36 -6.41 -11.51
C THR A 63 0.85 -5.00 -11.82
N LEU A 64 -0.47 -4.86 -12.03
CA LEU A 64 -1.07 -3.55 -12.25
C LEU A 64 -0.71 -2.61 -11.10
N ASP A 65 -0.28 -1.39 -11.45
CA ASP A 65 0.10 -0.36 -10.51
C ASP A 65 1.29 -0.73 -9.59
N CYS A 66 2.17 -1.66 -10.00
CA CYS A 66 3.32 -2.13 -9.23
C CYS A 66 4.20 -0.98 -8.68
N LYS A 67 4.33 0.12 -9.44
CA LYS A 67 5.11 1.31 -9.10
C LYS A 67 4.64 2.02 -7.83
N TYR A 68 3.38 1.88 -7.42
CA TYR A 68 2.96 2.43 -6.13
C TYR A 68 3.69 1.75 -4.98
N TYR A 69 3.94 0.45 -5.10
CA TYR A 69 4.47 -0.39 -4.03
C TYR A 69 5.99 -0.38 -3.92
N SER A 70 6.70 0.32 -4.83
CA SER A 70 8.11 0.68 -4.63
C SER A 70 8.31 1.68 -3.48
N LYS A 71 7.22 2.30 -2.96
CA LYS A 71 7.24 3.17 -1.79
C LYS A 71 6.93 2.38 -0.51
N PRO A 72 7.71 2.54 0.58
CA PRO A 72 7.54 1.76 1.80
C PRO A 72 6.15 1.86 2.41
N HIS A 73 5.57 3.06 2.44
CA HIS A 73 4.24 3.30 3.03
C HIS A 73 3.12 2.61 2.24
N ALA A 74 3.20 2.64 0.91
CA ALA A 74 2.22 2.00 0.05
C ALA A 74 2.32 0.47 0.15
N LEU A 75 3.54 -0.08 0.16
CA LEU A 75 3.76 -1.51 0.37
C LEU A 75 3.31 -1.96 1.76
N SER A 76 3.57 -1.15 2.80
CA SER A 76 3.07 -1.40 4.16
C SER A 76 1.55 -1.54 4.17
N LEU A 77 0.85 -0.59 3.53
CA LEU A 77 -0.60 -0.58 3.48
C LEU A 77 -1.13 -1.79 2.71
N LEU A 78 -0.57 -2.08 1.55
CA LEU A 78 -0.92 -3.27 0.78
C LEU A 78 -0.77 -4.54 1.63
N ALA A 79 0.40 -4.73 2.26
CA ALA A 79 0.71 -5.90 3.07
C ALA A 79 -0.26 -6.05 4.26
N MET A 80 -0.59 -4.95 4.95
CA MET A 80 -1.59 -4.96 6.03
C MET A 80 -2.97 -5.41 5.55
N PHE A 81 -3.42 -4.94 4.38
CA PHE A 81 -4.71 -5.34 3.82
C PHE A 81 -4.70 -6.80 3.36
N ILE A 82 -3.62 -7.25 2.71
CA ILE A 82 -3.44 -8.66 2.32
C ILE A 82 -3.53 -9.55 3.54
N LEU A 83 -2.77 -9.26 4.60
CA LEU A 83 -2.74 -10.08 5.81
C LEU A 83 -4.13 -10.18 6.45
N LYS A 84 -4.82 -9.04 6.62
CA LYS A 84 -6.18 -9.03 7.18
C LYS A 84 -7.18 -9.82 6.33
N ALA A 85 -7.15 -9.62 5.01
CA ALA A 85 -8.07 -10.28 4.10
C ALA A 85 -7.79 -11.79 3.98
N PHE A 86 -6.52 -12.20 3.90
CA PHE A 86 -6.10 -13.60 3.86
C PHE A 86 -6.52 -14.36 5.13
N VAL A 87 -6.30 -13.75 6.29
CA VAL A 87 -6.70 -14.33 7.57
C VAL A 87 -8.22 -14.47 7.65
N ALA A 88 -8.97 -13.44 7.23
CA ALA A 88 -10.43 -13.45 7.25
C ALA A 88 -11.06 -14.47 6.28
N SER A 89 -10.46 -14.69 5.11
CA SER A 89 -10.98 -15.60 4.08
C SER A 89 -10.63 -17.07 4.31
N SER A 90 -9.65 -17.38 5.16
CA SER A 90 -9.24 -18.77 5.44
C SER A 90 -10.22 -19.51 6.37
N ALA A 91 -11.16 -20.27 5.79
CA ALA A 91 -12.24 -20.94 6.52
C ALA A 91 -11.80 -22.08 7.47
N GLY A 92 -10.64 -22.72 7.25
CA GLY A 92 -10.21 -23.92 7.99
C GLY A 92 -8.88 -23.82 8.76
N SER A 93 -8.16 -22.70 8.66
CA SER A 93 -6.82 -22.49 9.27
C SER A 93 -6.77 -21.19 10.09
N ARG A 94 -7.90 -20.80 10.67
CA ARG A 94 -8.05 -19.54 11.41
C ARG A 94 -7.02 -19.46 12.55
N THR A 95 -6.80 -20.54 13.30
CA THR A 95 -5.87 -20.51 14.44
C THR A 95 -4.39 -20.48 14.04
N ARG A 96 -3.98 -21.12 12.93
CA ARG A 96 -2.56 -21.21 12.53
C ARG A 96 -2.09 -19.99 11.73
N ASN A 97 -3.00 -19.32 11.02
CA ASN A 97 -2.64 -18.19 10.17
C ASN A 97 -2.74 -16.85 10.92
N HIS A 98 -3.62 -16.75 11.93
CA HIS A 98 -3.75 -15.54 12.77
C HIS A 98 -2.44 -15.17 13.50
N SER A 99 -1.64 -16.17 13.88
CA SER A 99 -0.41 -15.97 14.65
C SER A 99 0.83 -15.71 13.78
N LYS A 100 0.72 -15.72 12.44
CA LYS A 100 1.87 -15.54 11.55
C LYS A 100 2.02 -14.09 11.09
N PRO A 101 3.24 -13.52 11.12
CA PRO A 101 3.54 -12.26 10.48
C PRO A 101 3.54 -12.44 8.95
N LEU A 102 3.46 -11.33 8.21
CA LEU A 102 3.58 -11.31 6.75
C LEU A 102 4.86 -10.56 6.34
N ILE A 103 5.63 -11.15 5.43
CA ILE A 103 6.69 -10.46 4.70
C ILE A 103 6.19 -10.14 3.30
N ALA A 104 6.28 -8.88 2.88
CA ALA A 104 5.93 -8.47 1.52
C ALA A 104 7.14 -7.85 0.83
N SER A 105 7.26 -8.09 -0.48
CA SER A 105 8.30 -7.51 -1.33
C SER A 105 7.70 -6.92 -2.61
N ALA A 106 8.33 -5.87 -3.12
CA ALA A 106 8.01 -5.26 -4.41
C ALA A 106 9.30 -4.77 -5.11
N PRO A 107 9.32 -4.66 -6.45
CA PRO A 107 10.45 -4.09 -7.18
C PRO A 107 10.69 -2.64 -6.75
N LEU A 108 11.95 -2.31 -6.45
CA LEU A 108 12.37 -0.95 -6.10
C LEU A 108 12.99 -0.27 -7.32
N ASP A 109 13.98 -0.92 -7.91
CA ASP A 109 14.63 -0.49 -9.14
C ASP A 109 14.89 -1.73 -10.01
N PRO A 110 14.13 -1.91 -11.10
CA PRO A 110 14.33 -3.02 -12.03
C PRO A 110 15.70 -3.03 -12.72
N LEU A 111 16.28 -1.85 -12.99
CA LEU A 111 17.57 -1.76 -13.68
C LEU A 111 18.72 -2.18 -12.77
N ALA A 112 18.61 -1.86 -11.48
CA ALA A 112 19.56 -2.29 -10.46
C ALA A 112 19.22 -3.67 -9.85
N GLU A 113 18.16 -4.33 -10.34
CA GLU A 113 17.64 -5.61 -9.82
C GLU A 113 17.37 -5.61 -8.31
N THR A 114 16.92 -4.47 -7.77
CA THR A 114 16.67 -4.31 -6.32
C THR A 114 15.18 -4.39 -5.99
N CYS A 115 14.88 -4.90 -4.79
CA CYS A 115 13.54 -4.94 -4.23
C CYS A 115 13.48 -4.30 -2.85
N ILE A 116 12.31 -3.76 -2.50
CA ILE A 116 11.99 -3.30 -1.15
C ILE A 116 11.23 -4.41 -0.43
N MET A 117 11.53 -4.62 0.86
CA MET A 117 10.88 -5.62 1.69
C MET A 117 10.32 -5.00 2.97
N ILE A 118 9.20 -5.51 3.45
CA ILE A 118 8.61 -5.10 4.72
C ILE A 118 8.02 -6.27 5.49
N GLY A 119 8.12 -6.21 6.82
CA GLY A 119 7.45 -7.13 7.74
C GLY A 119 6.23 -6.47 8.38
N ILE A 120 5.12 -7.18 8.41
CA ILE A 120 3.88 -6.81 9.10
C ILE A 120 3.66 -7.81 10.25
N PRO A 121 3.40 -7.34 11.48
CA PRO A 121 3.12 -8.23 12.61
C PRO A 121 1.83 -9.05 12.39
N PRO A 122 1.65 -10.17 13.12
CA PRO A 122 0.42 -10.95 13.06
C PRO A 122 -0.82 -10.13 13.40
N VAL A 123 -1.99 -10.57 12.91
CA VAL A 123 -3.26 -9.93 13.28
C VAL A 123 -3.60 -10.29 14.72
N THR A 124 -3.42 -9.35 15.64
CA THR A 124 -3.84 -9.49 17.03
C THR A 124 -5.34 -9.21 17.16
N GLU A 125 -6.08 -10.05 17.89
CA GLU A 125 -7.39 -9.65 18.40
C GLU A 125 -7.15 -8.56 19.46
N ILE A 126 -7.71 -7.37 19.24
CA ILE A 126 -7.56 -6.21 20.16
C ILE A 126 -8.31 -6.45 21.49
N ILE A 127 -9.13 -7.51 21.57
CA ILE A 127 -9.98 -7.83 22.72
C ILE A 127 -9.87 -9.34 22.98
N PRO A 128 -9.40 -9.80 24.16
CA PRO A 128 -9.49 -11.21 24.52
C PRO A 128 -10.97 -11.59 24.72
N ARG A 129 -11.40 -12.70 24.11
CA ARG A 129 -12.68 -13.34 24.39
C ARG A 129 -12.66 -14.10 25.71
#